data_AF-Q5L6E6-F1
#
_entry.id   AF-Q5L6E6-F1
#
_cell.length_a   1.000
_cell.length_b   1.000
_cell.length_c   1.000
_cell.angle_alpha   90.00
_cell.angle_beta   90.00
_cell.angle_gamma   90.00
#
_symmetry.space_group_name_H-M   'P 1'
#
loop_
_entity.id
_entity.type
_entity.pdbx_description
1 polymer ?
#
loop_
_entity_poly.entity_id
_entity_poly.type
_entity_poly.pdbx_seq_one_letter_code
_entity_poly.pdbx_strand_id
1 'polypeptide(L)'
;MMRLTSSVILPSHIHTETHNTYISVPKAQITVCNTAYFPEMSRRVLVLPILGLAWSIVVIYRRFTVMRTAYAHLHYTPNKHCEDKLCSRLHPQYYKSLIIFGILGGIGVLIPLLILGITIYLIKKMLYFYVTS
;
A
#
# COMPACT_ATOMS: atom_id res chain seq x y z
N MET A 1 -0.18 11.12 -20.30
CA MET A 1 -0.97 10.04 -19.66
C MET A 1 0.00 9.00 -19.10
N MET A 2 0.26 9.01 -17.78
CA MET A 2 1.29 8.16 -17.16
C MET A 2 0.76 6.73 -17.08
N ARG A 3 1.38 5.78 -17.81
CA ARG A 3 0.98 4.36 -17.74
C ARG A 3 1.23 3.85 -16.31
N LEU A 4 0.16 3.43 -15.64
CA LEU A 4 0.17 2.96 -14.25
C LEU A 4 0.75 1.54 -14.12
N THR A 5 0.78 0.81 -15.22
CA THR A 5 1.29 -0.55 -15.37
C THR A 5 2.37 -0.62 -16.43
N SER A 6 3.35 -1.50 -16.22
CA SER A 6 4.38 -1.86 -17.18
C SER A 6 4.45 -3.38 -17.30
N SER A 7 4.67 -3.87 -18.53
CA SER A 7 4.99 -5.28 -18.75
C SER A 7 6.45 -5.49 -18.41
N VAL A 8 6.71 -6.40 -17.49
CA VAL A 8 8.08 -6.72 -17.05
C VAL A 8 8.29 -8.22 -17.09
N ILE A 9 9.51 -8.59 -17.43
CA ILE A 9 9.98 -9.95 -17.51
C ILE A 9 10.64 -10.28 -16.17
N LEU A 10 10.06 -11.23 -15.44
CA LEU A 10 10.74 -11.88 -14.32
C LEU A 10 11.65 -12.96 -14.90
N PRO A 11 12.98 -12.87 -14.71
CA PRO A 11 13.90 -13.91 -15.15
C PRO A 11 13.65 -15.20 -14.37
N SER A 12 14.16 -16.31 -14.89
CA SER A 12 14.24 -17.55 -14.12
C SER A 12 15.10 -17.32 -12.88
N HIS A 13 14.61 -17.73 -11.72
CA HIS A 13 15.27 -17.51 -10.43
C HIS A 13 14.94 -18.64 -9.47
N ILE A 14 15.58 -18.63 -8.31
CA ILE A 14 15.45 -19.69 -7.32
C ILE A 14 14.68 -19.16 -6.11
N HIS A 15 13.74 -19.96 -5.61
CA HIS A 15 13.10 -19.74 -4.32
C HIS A 15 13.74 -20.62 -3.27
N THR A 16 14.05 -20.04 -2.12
CA THR A 16 14.42 -20.77 -0.91
C THR A 16 13.14 -21.05 -0.12
N GLU A 17 12.72 -22.31 -0.06
CA GLU A 17 11.60 -22.75 0.75
C GLU A 17 12.09 -23.16 2.16
N THR A 18 11.16 -23.28 3.10
CA THR A 18 11.45 -23.77 4.46
C THR A 18 12.21 -25.08 4.39
N HIS A 19 13.35 -25.16 5.11
CA HIS A 19 14.31 -26.28 5.11
C HIS A 19 15.41 -26.27 4.02
N ASN A 20 15.86 -25.10 3.55
CA ASN A 20 16.98 -24.95 2.60
C ASN A 20 16.77 -25.69 1.26
N THR A 21 15.53 -25.97 0.91
CA THR A 21 15.18 -26.51 -0.40
C THR A 21 15.12 -25.38 -1.42
N TYR A 22 15.70 -25.62 -2.59
CA TYR A 22 15.78 -24.66 -3.68
C TYR A 22 14.83 -25.09 -4.78
N ILE A 23 13.85 -24.25 -5.08
CA ILE A 23 12.92 -24.47 -6.19
C ILE A 23 13.29 -23.54 -7.33
N SER A 24 13.60 -24.12 -8.50
CA SER A 24 13.81 -23.34 -9.71
C SER A 24 12.48 -22.89 -10.27
N VAL A 25 12.35 -21.58 -10.47
CA VAL A 25 11.13 -20.94 -10.93
C VAL A 25 11.33 -20.44 -12.37
N PRO A 26 10.41 -20.77 -13.30
CA PRO A 26 10.58 -20.41 -14.69
C PRO A 26 10.42 -18.90 -14.92
N LYS A 27 10.99 -18.44 -16.04
CA LYS A 27 10.80 -17.08 -16.55
C LYS A 27 9.32 -16.82 -16.77
N ALA A 28 8.84 -15.65 -16.34
CA ALA A 28 7.45 -15.23 -16.52
C ALA A 28 7.38 -13.78 -17.02
N GLN A 29 6.42 -13.48 -17.89
CA GLN A 29 6.11 -12.12 -18.30
C GLN A 29 4.82 -11.70 -17.61
N ILE A 30 4.89 -10.61 -16.84
CA ILE A 30 3.76 -10.12 -16.06
C ILE A 30 3.57 -8.62 -16.24
N THR A 31 2.32 -8.19 -16.15
CA THR A 31 1.99 -6.76 -16.14
C THR A 31 1.85 -6.30 -14.70
N VAL A 32 2.76 -5.45 -14.25
CA VAL A 32 2.86 -5.01 -12.86
C VAL A 32 2.67 -3.50 -12.76
N CYS A 33 2.08 -3.05 -11.65
CA CYS A 33 1.98 -1.63 -11.35
C CYS A 33 3.38 -1.03 -11.13
N ASN A 34 3.66 0.15 -11.69
CA ASN A 34 4.95 0.84 -11.52
C ASN A 34 5.28 1.13 -10.04
N THR A 35 4.26 1.24 -9.19
CA THR A 35 4.43 1.42 -7.74
C THR A 35 5.00 0.19 -7.02
N ALA A 36 4.97 -1.00 -7.63
CA ALA A 36 5.65 -2.17 -7.10
C ALA A 36 7.19 -2.02 -7.10
N TYR A 37 7.72 -1.12 -7.95
CA TYR A 37 9.15 -0.84 -8.06
C TYR A 37 9.64 0.23 -7.08
N PHE A 38 8.76 1.11 -6.62
CA PHE A 38 9.13 2.29 -5.81
C PHE A 38 8.26 2.45 -4.55
N PRO A 39 8.32 1.49 -3.60
CA PRO A 39 7.59 1.57 -2.33
C PRO A 39 8.05 2.77 -1.46
N GLU A 40 9.23 3.30 -1.69
CA GLU A 40 9.78 4.44 -0.94
C GLU A 40 9.06 5.75 -1.25
N MET A 41 8.69 5.98 -2.52
CA MET A 41 7.91 7.16 -2.91
C MET A 41 6.52 7.13 -2.29
N SER A 42 5.90 5.94 -2.16
CA SER A 42 4.63 5.80 -1.45
C SER A 42 4.73 6.13 0.05
N ARG A 43 5.87 5.87 0.68
CA ARG A 43 6.06 6.03 2.13
C ARG A 43 5.97 7.49 2.59
N ARG A 44 6.35 8.45 1.75
CA ARG A 44 6.26 9.89 2.05
C ARG A 44 4.82 10.40 1.99
N VAL A 45 4.02 9.90 1.04
CA VAL A 45 2.61 10.29 0.87
C VAL A 45 1.75 9.74 2.01
N LEU A 46 2.15 8.62 2.60
CA LEU A 46 1.47 7.96 3.72
C LEU A 46 1.45 8.77 5.02
N VAL A 47 2.26 9.83 5.14
CA VAL A 47 2.33 10.69 6.34
C VAL A 47 1.26 11.80 6.30
N LEU A 48 0.72 12.11 5.12
CA LEU A 48 -0.33 13.12 4.98
C LEU A 48 -1.69 12.48 5.31
N PRO A 49 -2.56 13.10 6.12
CA PRO A 49 -3.76 12.45 6.66
C PRO A 49 -4.73 11.94 5.58
N ILE A 50 -5.31 12.88 4.82
CA ILE A 50 -6.29 12.58 3.77
C ILE A 50 -5.62 11.84 2.60
N LEU A 51 -4.42 12.28 2.23
CA LEU A 51 -3.68 11.70 1.11
C LEU A 51 -3.18 10.29 1.43
N GLY A 52 -2.81 9.99 2.67
CA GLY A 52 -2.41 8.67 3.15
C GLY A 52 -3.56 7.67 3.15
N LEU A 53 -4.76 8.10 3.55
CA LEU A 53 -5.98 7.29 3.41
C LEU A 53 -6.32 7.03 1.94
N ALA A 54 -6.36 8.07 1.12
CA ALA A 54 -6.63 7.94 -0.32
C ALA A 54 -5.59 7.02 -1.00
N TRP A 55 -4.32 7.18 -0.65
CA TRP A 55 -3.24 6.33 -1.15
C TRP A 55 -3.39 4.87 -0.71
N SER A 56 -3.82 4.63 0.52
CA SER A 56 -4.06 3.27 1.04
C SER A 56 -5.16 2.57 0.25
N ILE A 57 -6.26 3.27 -0.05
CA ILE A 57 -7.34 2.76 -0.92
C ILE A 57 -6.81 2.42 -2.31
N VAL A 58 -5.99 3.30 -2.90
CA VAL A 58 -5.38 3.05 -4.22
C VAL A 58 -4.46 1.82 -4.21
N VAL A 59 -3.65 1.65 -3.16
CA VAL A 59 -2.77 0.48 -2.98
C VAL A 59 -3.59 -0.81 -2.84
N ILE A 60 -4.65 -0.79 -2.04
CA ILE A 60 -5.58 -1.92 -1.87
C ILE A 60 -6.22 -2.26 -3.23
N TYR A 61 -6.82 -1.28 -3.91
CA TYR A 61 -7.46 -1.48 -5.21
C TYR A 61 -6.50 -2.13 -6.20
N ARG A 62 -5.33 -1.52 -6.43
CA ARG A 62 -4.33 -2.04 -7.37
C ARG A 62 -3.90 -3.47 -7.04
N ARG A 63 -3.82 -3.85 -5.76
CA ARG A 63 -3.42 -5.20 -5.38
C ARG A 63 -4.52 -6.22 -5.65
N PHE A 64 -5.74 -5.94 -5.17
CA PHE A 64 -6.83 -6.90 -5.23
C PHE A 64 -7.48 -7.02 -6.62
N THR A 65 -7.39 -5.97 -7.44
CA THR A 65 -7.96 -5.97 -8.80
C THR A 65 -6.88 -6.17 -9.86
N VAL A 66 -5.90 -5.27 -9.94
CA VAL A 66 -4.92 -5.24 -11.05
C VAL A 66 -3.84 -6.31 -10.91
N MET A 67 -3.28 -6.50 -9.72
CA MET A 67 -2.22 -7.50 -9.53
C MET A 67 -2.77 -8.92 -9.39
N ARG A 68 -4.04 -9.10 -9.01
CA ARG A 68 -4.65 -10.44 -8.90
C ARG A 68 -4.63 -11.18 -10.25
N THR A 69 -4.91 -10.48 -11.34
CA THR A 69 -4.82 -11.05 -12.69
C THR A 69 -3.38 -11.36 -13.07
N ALA A 70 -2.43 -10.46 -12.75
CA ALA A 70 -1.01 -10.71 -12.95
C ALA A 70 -0.48 -11.91 -12.16
N TYR A 71 -0.95 -12.13 -10.92
CA TYR A 71 -0.64 -13.32 -10.12
C TYR A 71 -1.26 -14.59 -10.66
N ALA A 72 -2.44 -14.52 -11.27
CA ALA A 72 -3.04 -15.70 -11.89
C ALA A 72 -2.22 -16.24 -13.07
N HIS A 73 -1.45 -15.38 -13.75
CA HIS A 73 -0.51 -15.79 -14.80
C HIS A 73 0.82 -16.35 -14.26
N LEU A 74 1.09 -16.17 -12.97
CA LEU A 74 2.24 -16.76 -12.32
C LEU A 74 1.84 -18.16 -11.85
N HIS A 75 2.45 -19.20 -12.42
CA HIS A 75 2.29 -20.59 -11.97
C HIS A 75 3.00 -20.89 -10.63
N TYR A 76 3.38 -19.84 -9.88
CA TYR A 76 4.11 -19.93 -8.63
C TYR A 76 3.76 -18.75 -7.71
N THR A 77 3.98 -18.92 -6.41
CA THR A 77 3.80 -17.85 -5.41
C THR A 77 5.11 -17.07 -5.27
N PRO A 78 5.13 -15.74 -5.41
CA PRO A 78 6.33 -14.95 -5.16
C PRO A 78 6.83 -15.14 -3.73
N ASN A 79 8.15 -15.19 -3.51
CA ASN A 79 8.78 -15.37 -2.20
C ASN A 79 9.45 -14.07 -1.72
N LYS A 80 9.22 -13.67 -0.45
CA LYS A 80 9.80 -12.47 0.17
C LYS A 80 11.34 -12.50 0.21
N HIS A 81 11.94 -13.67 0.36
CA HIS A 81 13.39 -13.84 0.52
C HIS A 81 14.09 -14.18 -0.79
N CYS A 82 13.40 -14.03 -1.92
CA CYS A 82 14.01 -14.22 -3.23
C CYS A 82 15.07 -13.15 -3.50
N GLU A 83 16.21 -13.57 -4.05
CA GLU A 83 17.28 -12.65 -4.49
C GLU A 83 16.79 -11.69 -5.58
N ASP A 84 15.84 -12.12 -6.40
CA ASP A 84 15.18 -11.25 -7.35
C ASP A 84 14.30 -10.22 -6.61
N LYS A 85 14.72 -8.96 -6.68
CA LYS A 85 14.03 -7.81 -6.06
C LYS A 85 12.60 -7.65 -6.56
N LEU A 86 12.29 -8.06 -7.79
CA LEU A 86 10.93 -8.01 -8.32
C LEU A 86 10.07 -9.06 -7.68
N CYS A 87 10.52 -10.32 -7.67
CA CYS A 87 9.78 -11.41 -7.02
C CYS A 87 9.53 -11.12 -5.53
N SER A 88 10.55 -10.68 -4.80
CA SER A 88 10.43 -10.33 -3.38
C SER A 88 9.48 -9.15 -3.11
N ARG A 89 9.50 -8.12 -3.96
CA ARG A 89 8.56 -6.99 -3.86
C ARG A 89 7.15 -7.33 -4.30
N LEU A 90 6.94 -8.39 -5.07
CA LEU A 90 5.61 -8.89 -5.39
C LEU A 90 4.97 -9.63 -4.20
N HIS A 91 5.75 -10.02 -3.20
CA HIS A 91 5.25 -10.71 -2.02
C HIS A 91 4.25 -9.84 -1.22
N PRO A 92 3.08 -10.39 -0.81
CA PRO A 92 2.02 -9.63 -0.17
C PRO A 92 2.44 -8.95 1.15
N GLN A 93 3.41 -9.53 1.86
CA GLN A 93 3.89 -8.99 3.13
C GLN A 93 4.55 -7.60 3.01
N TYR A 94 5.10 -7.24 1.84
CA TYR A 94 5.76 -5.95 1.63
C TYR A 94 4.77 -4.77 1.68
N TYR A 95 3.51 -5.00 1.28
CA TYR A 95 2.48 -3.97 1.22
C TYR A 95 1.59 -3.92 2.45
N LYS A 96 1.51 -5.00 3.23
CA LYS A 96 0.74 -5.02 4.49
C LYS A 96 1.17 -3.89 5.41
N SER A 97 2.48 -3.72 5.60
CA SER A 97 3.01 -2.63 6.42
C SER A 97 2.66 -1.25 5.85
N LEU A 98 2.76 -1.05 4.53
CA LEU A 98 2.40 0.23 3.89
C LEU A 98 0.92 0.58 4.10
N ILE A 99 0.02 -0.39 3.96
CA ILE A 99 -1.42 -0.20 4.19
C ILE A 99 -1.68 0.13 5.67
N ILE A 100 -1.06 -0.61 6.59
CA ILE A 100 -1.21 -0.38 8.03
C ILE A 100 -0.74 1.03 8.40
N PHE A 101 0.45 1.44 7.94
CA PHE A 101 0.96 2.78 8.21
C PHE A 101 0.07 3.87 7.63
N GLY A 102 -0.51 3.66 6.45
CA GLY A 102 -1.40 4.64 5.83
C GLY A 102 -2.74 4.80 6.53
N ILE A 103 -3.32 3.69 6.94
CA ILE A 103 -4.57 3.69 7.72
C ILE A 103 -4.34 4.30 9.09
N LEU A 104 -3.33 3.84 9.83
CA LEU A 104 -3.04 4.33 11.18
C LEU A 104 -2.57 5.79 11.17
N GLY A 105 -1.70 6.18 10.23
CA GLY A 105 -1.26 7.56 10.07
C GLY A 105 -2.40 8.49 9.66
N GLY A 106 -3.24 8.04 8.73
CA GLY A 106 -4.41 8.77 8.28
C GLY A 106 -5.45 9.00 9.38
N ILE A 107 -5.88 7.92 10.05
CA ILE A 107 -6.86 7.97 11.14
C ILE A 107 -6.28 8.72 12.35
N GLY A 108 -5.01 8.46 12.68
CA GLY A 108 -4.34 9.04 13.85
C GLY A 108 -4.27 10.57 13.84
N VAL A 109 -4.25 11.20 12.66
CA VAL A 109 -4.30 12.67 12.52
C VAL A 109 -5.73 13.20 12.39
N LEU A 110 -6.64 12.41 11.80
CA LEU A 110 -8.06 12.79 11.67
C LEU A 110 -8.77 12.88 13.02
N ILE A 111 -8.45 12.00 13.96
CA ILE A 111 -9.06 11.97 15.30
C ILE A 111 -8.80 13.28 16.08
N PRO A 112 -7.55 13.76 16.25
CA PRO A 112 -7.27 15.04 16.91
C PRO A 112 -7.97 16.23 16.24
N LEU A 113 -8.03 16.24 14.89
CA LEU A 113 -8.70 17.32 14.15
C LEU A 113 -10.22 17.32 14.38
N LEU A 114 -10.84 16.14 14.44
CA LEU A 114 -12.27 16.01 14.78
C LEU A 114 -12.55 16.48 16.21
N ILE A 115 -11.71 16.07 17.17
CA ILE A 115 -11.83 16.53 18.56
C ILE A 115 -11.73 18.06 18.62
N LEU A 116 -10.71 18.63 18.00
CA LEU A 116 -10.51 20.09 17.96
C LEU A 116 -11.71 20.80 17.33
N GLY A 117 -12.23 20.30 16.20
CA GLY A 117 -13.39 20.88 15.52
C GLY A 117 -14.66 20.84 16.38
N ILE A 118 -14.94 19.73 17.04
CA ILE A 118 -16.07 19.59 17.98
C ILE A 118 -15.91 20.56 19.15
N THR A 119 -14.70 20.68 19.70
CA THR A 119 -14.41 21.56 20.84
C THR A 119 -14.67 23.02 20.48
N ILE A 120 -14.16 23.48 19.32
CA ILE A 120 -14.39 24.84 18.82
C ILE A 120 -15.89 25.10 18.58
N TYR A 121 -16.60 24.12 18.01
CA TYR A 121 -18.04 24.23 17.78
C TYR A 121 -18.82 24.39 19.09
N LEU A 122 -18.49 23.60 20.13
CA LEU A 122 -19.12 23.70 21.44
C LEU A 122 -18.82 25.04 22.11
N ILE A 123 -17.58 25.53 22.05
CA ILE A 123 -17.19 26.84 22.57
C ILE A 123 -18.00 27.96 21.89
N LYS A 124 -18.08 27.93 20.55
CA LYS A 124 -18.88 28.91 19.79
C LYS A 124 -20.35 28.87 20.19
N LYS A 125 -20.93 27.68 20.35
CA LYS A 125 -22.33 27.51 20.75
C LYS A 125 -22.58 28.07 22.16
N MET A 126 -21.68 27.79 23.10
CA MET A 126 -21.76 28.31 24.47
C MET A 126 -21.63 29.83 24.51
N LEU A 127 -20.67 30.38 23.76
CA LEU A 127 -20.45 31.82 23.67
C LEU A 127 -21.66 32.54 23.05
N TYR A 128 -22.21 31.99 21.97
CA TYR A 128 -23.42 32.52 21.34
C TYR A 128 -24.59 32.54 22.33
N PHE A 129 -24.82 31.42 23.03
CA PHE A 129 -25.89 31.32 24.02
C PHE A 129 -25.72 32.34 25.15
N TYR A 130 -24.50 32.53 25.65
CA TYR A 130 -24.19 33.50 26.70
C TYR A 130 -24.40 34.96 26.26
N VAL A 131 -24.15 35.30 24.99
CA VAL A 131 -24.34 36.66 24.46
C VAL A 131 -25.82 36.95 24.16
N THR A 132 -26.63 35.94 23.87
CA THR A 132 -28.05 36.08 23.54
C THR A 132 -29.01 35.87 24.71
N SER A 133 -28.52 35.42 25.88
CA SER A 133 -29.27 35.29 27.13
C SER A 133 -29.12 36.51 28.00
#